data_AF-A0A5J6LCV9-F1
#
_entry.id   AF-A0A5J6LCV9-F1
#
_cell.length_a   1.000
_cell.length_b   1.000
_cell.length_c   1.000
_cell.angle_alpha   90.00
_cell.angle_beta   90.00
_cell.angle_gamma   90.00
#
_symmetry.space_group_name_H-M   'P 1'
#
loop_
_entity.id
_entity.type
_entity.pdbx_description
1 polymer ?
#
loop_
_entity_poly.entity_id
_entity_poly.type
_entity_poly.pdbx_seq_one_letter_code
_entity_poly.pdbx_strand_id
1 'polypeptide(L)'
;MRNLQANTTPWDDWMPLDHPALLTGFRCDHRESLVESTEPAWRYRLVQLSESANEFTWCLYALDQAQSKTYVLGVFDTRDQAEFFLALHSENPLKVPALLTDELQWPLLELNADGQLLRARYQGVYKVGLKSYRVQIDEESGLFTLAYVDRYHTEYLGEAAEKEACLMIYSHFDARLRGCKMC
;
A
#
# COMPACT_ATOMS: atom_id res chain seq x y z
N MET A 1 0.04 -6.50 27.79
CA MET A 1 -0.39 -7.07 26.51
C MET A 1 -1.91 -7.04 26.49
N ARG A 2 -2.53 -6.13 25.72
CA ARG A 2 -3.99 -6.07 25.55
C ARG A 2 -4.34 -6.87 24.31
N ASN A 3 -5.13 -7.93 24.49
CA ASN A 3 -5.70 -8.70 23.39
C ASN A 3 -6.70 -7.80 22.64
N LEU A 4 -6.32 -7.38 21.43
CA LEU A 4 -7.22 -6.75 20.47
C LEU A 4 -8.09 -7.87 19.87
N GLN A 5 -9.35 -7.96 20.28
CA GLN A 5 -10.34 -8.79 19.59
C GLN A 5 -10.76 -8.04 18.32
N ALA A 6 -10.35 -8.57 17.16
CA ALA A 6 -10.76 -8.08 15.86
C ALA A 6 -12.16 -8.60 15.53
N ASN A 7 -13.14 -7.69 15.44
CA ASN A 7 -14.35 -7.97 14.67
C ASN A 7 -13.97 -7.88 13.19
N THR A 8 -14.29 -8.92 12.44
CA THR A 8 -13.94 -9.08 11.03
C THR A 8 -15.24 -9.19 10.26
N THR A 9 -15.47 -8.33 9.26
CA THR A 9 -16.48 -8.59 8.24
C THR A 9 -15.79 -9.31 7.08
N PRO A 10 -16.12 -10.58 6.76
CA PRO A 10 -15.43 -11.34 5.71
C PRO A 10 -15.70 -10.78 4.30
N TRP A 11 -14.86 -11.22 3.35
CA TRP A 11 -14.94 -10.94 1.90
C TRP A 11 -16.29 -11.34 1.25
N ASP A 12 -17.10 -12.15 1.94
CA ASP A 12 -18.29 -12.82 1.42
C ASP A 12 -19.32 -11.88 0.76
N ASP A 13 -19.38 -10.60 1.13
CA ASP A 13 -20.39 -9.67 0.60
C ASP A 13 -20.04 -9.05 -0.77
N TRP A 14 -18.78 -9.09 -1.24
CA TRP A 14 -18.37 -8.41 -2.50
C TRP A 14 -17.91 -9.37 -3.61
N MET A 15 -17.42 -10.57 -3.30
CA MET A 15 -16.98 -11.53 -4.32
C MET A 15 -17.16 -12.97 -3.80
N PRO A 16 -17.98 -13.82 -4.44
CA PRO A 16 -18.21 -15.18 -3.98
C PRO A 16 -16.92 -16.00 -3.99
N LEU A 17 -16.74 -16.84 -2.97
CA LEU A 17 -15.56 -17.71 -2.75
C LEU A 17 -15.28 -18.68 -3.91
N ASP A 18 -16.27 -18.89 -4.78
CA ASP A 18 -16.24 -19.80 -5.91
C ASP A 18 -15.70 -19.11 -7.19
N HIS A 19 -15.29 -17.84 -7.09
CA HIS A 19 -14.84 -17.08 -8.24
C HIS A 19 -13.56 -17.71 -8.85
N PRO A 20 -13.46 -17.91 -10.17
CA PRO A 20 -12.31 -18.57 -10.82
C PRO A 20 -10.95 -17.93 -10.51
N ALA A 21 -10.95 -16.63 -10.21
CA ALA A 21 -9.76 -15.89 -9.76
C ALA A 21 -9.29 -16.27 -8.34
N LEU A 22 -10.09 -16.96 -7.52
CA LEU A 22 -9.67 -17.48 -6.21
C LEU A 22 -9.02 -18.86 -6.32
N LEU A 23 -9.46 -19.65 -7.31
CA LEU A 23 -8.97 -21.01 -7.58
C LEU A 23 -7.53 -21.05 -8.09
N THR A 24 -6.91 -19.90 -8.34
CA THR A 24 -5.54 -19.72 -8.85
C THR A 24 -4.52 -19.33 -7.76
N GLY A 25 -4.86 -19.49 -6.47
CA GLY A 25 -3.91 -19.34 -5.35
C GLY A 25 -3.94 -17.98 -4.64
N PHE A 26 -5.09 -17.30 -4.67
CA PHE A 26 -5.28 -15.98 -4.07
C PHE A 26 -5.80 -16.09 -2.64
N ARG A 27 -5.27 -15.26 -1.72
CA ARG A 27 -5.75 -15.19 -0.34
C ARG A 27 -5.74 -13.73 0.14
N CYS A 28 -6.90 -13.19 0.49
CA CYS A 28 -7.02 -11.87 1.09
C CYS A 28 -7.19 -12.06 2.61
N ASP A 29 -6.23 -11.59 3.41
CA ASP A 29 -6.38 -11.59 4.86
C ASP A 29 -6.89 -10.21 5.29
N HIS A 30 -8.15 -10.15 5.74
CA HIS A 30 -8.82 -8.92 6.14
C HIS A 30 -8.34 -8.44 7.52
N ARG A 31 -8.02 -7.15 7.66
CA ARG A 31 -7.76 -6.52 8.96
C ARG A 31 -8.50 -5.19 9.04
N GLU A 32 -9.73 -5.24 9.55
CA GLU A 32 -10.45 -4.06 10.01
C GLU A 32 -9.67 -3.43 11.16
N SER A 33 -9.13 -2.23 10.94
CA SER A 33 -8.67 -1.41 12.06
C SER A 33 -9.82 -0.51 12.49
N LEU A 34 -10.63 -1.03 13.41
CA LEU A 34 -11.60 -0.24 14.18
C LEU A 34 -10.86 0.41 15.36
N VAL A 35 -10.13 1.47 15.06
CA VAL A 35 -9.76 2.46 16.08
C VAL A 35 -10.75 3.61 15.93
N GLU A 36 -11.65 3.76 16.90
CA GLU A 36 -12.49 4.94 17.07
C GLU A 36 -11.59 6.15 17.40
N SER A 37 -10.96 6.71 16.38
CA SER A 37 -10.33 8.03 16.44
C SER A 37 -11.18 8.98 15.63
N THR A 38 -11.48 10.14 16.20
CA THR A 38 -12.15 11.27 15.56
C THR A 38 -11.34 11.73 14.36
N GLU A 39 -11.64 11.14 13.20
CA GLU A 39 -11.22 11.52 11.85
C GLU A 39 -9.70 11.47 11.53
N PRO A 40 -9.30 11.02 10.32
CA PRO A 40 -10.11 10.33 9.32
C PRO A 40 -10.25 8.82 9.60
N ALA A 41 -11.41 8.26 9.22
CA ALA A 41 -11.70 6.83 9.35
C ALA A 41 -11.02 6.04 8.21
N TRP A 42 -9.93 5.36 8.52
CA TRP A 42 -9.20 4.53 7.56
C TRP A 42 -9.82 3.13 7.41
N ARG A 43 -9.91 2.60 6.19
CA ARG A 43 -10.12 1.17 5.94
C ARG A 43 -8.86 0.59 5.33
N TYR A 44 -8.45 -0.58 5.79
CA TYR A 44 -7.25 -1.26 5.30
C TYR A 44 -7.62 -2.54 4.57
N ARG A 45 -6.81 -2.92 3.58
CA ARG A 45 -6.96 -4.18 2.85
C ARG A 45 -5.58 -4.76 2.56
N LEU A 46 -5.39 -6.02 2.95
CA LEU A 46 -4.15 -6.77 2.70
C LEU A 46 -4.46 -7.95 1.78
N VAL A 47 -3.76 -8.01 0.66
CA VAL A 47 -4.03 -8.97 -0.41
C VAL A 47 -2.77 -9.76 -0.70
N GLN A 48 -2.85 -11.09 -0.64
CA GLN A 48 -1.83 -11.97 -1.18
C GLN A 48 -2.13 -12.25 -2.66
N LEU A 49 -1.14 -12.02 -3.50
CA LEU A 49 -1.19 -12.24 -4.93
C LEU A 49 -0.14 -13.28 -5.31
N SER A 50 -0.46 -14.10 -6.29
CA SER A 50 0.46 -15.08 -6.87
C SER A 50 0.67 -14.72 -8.34
N GLU A 51 1.88 -14.29 -8.70
CA GLU A 51 2.25 -14.04 -10.10
C GLU A 51 2.82 -15.30 -10.77
N SER A 52 3.28 -16.27 -9.96
CA SER A 52 3.71 -17.60 -10.40
C SER A 52 3.52 -18.64 -9.28
N ALA A 53 3.48 -19.93 -9.60
CA ALA A 53 3.10 -21.02 -8.67
C ALA A 53 3.83 -21.03 -7.31
N ASN A 54 5.00 -20.40 -7.19
CA ASN A 54 5.80 -20.34 -5.96
C ASN A 54 6.14 -18.92 -5.50
N GLU A 55 5.69 -17.87 -6.20
CA GLU A 55 5.99 -16.50 -5.81
C GLU A 55 4.72 -15.78 -5.38
N PHE A 56 4.72 -15.33 -4.13
CA PHE A 56 3.64 -14.57 -3.55
C PHE A 56 4.09 -13.16 -3.20
N THR A 57 3.18 -12.22 -3.36
CA THR A 57 3.37 -10.81 -3.04
C THR A 57 2.22 -10.33 -2.18
N TRP A 58 2.53 -9.64 -1.09
CA TRP A 58 1.55 -9.07 -0.18
C TRP A 58 1.40 -7.57 -0.47
N CYS A 59 0.22 -7.15 -0.91
CA CYS A 59 -0.09 -5.75 -1.19
C CYS A 59 -0.98 -5.18 -0.09
N LEU A 60 -0.58 -4.05 0.49
CA LEU A 60 -1.32 -3.35 1.53
C LEU A 60 -1.89 -2.04 1.00
N TYR A 61 -3.20 -1.89 1.14
CA TYR A 61 -3.95 -0.74 0.69
C TYR A 61 -4.68 -0.05 1.84
N ALA A 62 -4.93 1.25 1.68
CA ALA A 62 -5.72 2.04 2.60
C ALA A 62 -6.72 2.94 1.85
N LEU A 63 -7.93 3.07 2.40
CA LEU A 63 -8.95 4.02 1.98
C LEU A 63 -9.16 5.04 3.10
N ASP A 64 -8.92 6.31 2.79
CA ASP A 64 -9.41 7.43 3.60
C ASP A 64 -10.88 7.63 3.28
N GLN A 65 -11.77 7.19 4.18
CA GLN A 65 -13.22 7.31 3.97
C GLN A 65 -13.70 8.76 3.98
N ALA A 66 -13.03 9.65 4.72
CA ALA A 66 -13.45 11.04 4.82
C ALA A 66 -13.22 11.78 3.49
N GLN A 67 -12.14 11.45 2.80
CA GLN A 67 -11.78 12.07 1.52
C GLN A 67 -12.12 11.20 0.30
N SER A 68 -12.60 9.97 0.51
CA SER A 68 -12.77 8.97 -0.56
C SER A 68 -11.50 8.80 -1.41
N LYS A 69 -10.34 8.78 -0.74
CA LYS A 69 -9.03 8.67 -1.40
C LYS A 69 -8.40 7.33 -1.10
N THR A 70 -7.78 6.75 -2.12
CA THR A 70 -7.20 5.42 -2.01
C THR A 70 -5.69 5.47 -2.12
N TYR A 71 -5.03 4.68 -1.27
CA TYR A 71 -3.59 4.69 -1.11
C TYR A 71 -3.03 3.28 -1.18
N VAL A 72 -1.84 3.16 -1.75
CA VAL A 72 -1.01 1.98 -1.67
C VAL A 72 0.03 2.20 -0.58
N LEU A 73 -0.04 1.41 0.49
CA LEU A 73 0.86 1.51 1.65
C LEU A 73 2.16 0.75 1.43
N GLY A 74 2.13 -0.32 0.65
CA GLY A 74 3.34 -1.08 0.34
C GLY A 74 3.08 -2.42 -0.30
N VAL A 75 4.17 -3.01 -0.78
CA VAL A 75 4.23 -4.31 -1.44
C VAL A 75 5.37 -5.09 -0.79
N PHE A 76 5.10 -6.31 -0.34
CA PHE A 76 5.96 -7.05 0.58
C PHE A 76 6.11 -8.53 0.19
N ASP A 77 7.21 -9.15 0.62
CA ASP A 77 7.43 -10.59 0.42
C ASP A 77 6.69 -11.44 1.44
N THR A 78 6.52 -10.91 2.65
CA THR A 78 5.90 -11.64 3.76
C THR A 78 4.72 -10.89 4.36
N ARG A 79 3.77 -11.67 4.89
CA ARG A 79 2.64 -11.14 5.64
C ARG A 79 3.09 -10.30 6.84
N ASP A 80 4.13 -10.75 7.55
CA ASP A 80 4.65 -10.09 8.75
C ASP A 80 5.16 -8.67 8.45
N GLN A 81 5.81 -8.46 7.31
CA GLN A 81 6.23 -7.13 6.86
C GLN A 81 5.00 -6.24 6.64
N ALA A 82 3.98 -6.74 5.93
CA ALA A 82 2.77 -5.98 5.68
C ALA A 82 2.03 -5.62 6.99
N GLU A 83 1.94 -6.57 7.93
CA GLU A 83 1.32 -6.33 9.23
C GLU A 83 2.09 -5.32 10.09
N PHE A 84 3.42 -5.31 10.01
CA PHE A 84 4.26 -4.30 10.65
C PHE A 84 3.99 -2.90 10.10
N PHE A 85 3.95 -2.74 8.77
CA PHE A 85 3.64 -1.45 8.13
C PHE A 85 2.23 -0.97 8.42
N LEU A 86 1.25 -1.89 8.44
CA LEU A 86 -0.12 -1.59 8.85
C LEU A 86 -0.17 -1.06 10.29
N ALA A 87 0.54 -1.69 11.23
CA ALA A 87 0.60 -1.22 12.61
C ALA A 87 1.17 0.21 12.67
N LEU A 88 2.30 0.47 12.00
CA LEU A 88 2.90 1.81 11.94
C LEU A 88 1.95 2.87 11.38
N HIS A 89 1.27 2.57 10.27
CA HIS A 89 0.33 3.51 9.65
C HIS A 89 -0.90 3.74 10.54
N SER A 90 -1.43 2.68 11.18
CA SER A 90 -2.59 2.79 12.05
C SER A 90 -2.32 3.60 13.32
N GLU A 91 -1.09 3.60 13.83
CA GLU A 91 -0.68 4.44 14.95
C GLU A 91 -0.44 5.89 14.53
N ASN A 92 0.20 6.11 13.37
CA ASN A 92 0.46 7.44 12.85
C ASN A 92 0.68 7.42 11.31
N PRO A 93 -0.31 7.85 10.51
CA PRO A 93 -0.19 7.87 9.04
C PRO A 93 0.98 8.71 8.51
N LEU A 94 1.47 9.69 9.29
CA LEU A 94 2.62 10.50 8.89
C LEU A 94 3.97 9.78 9.07
N LYS A 95 4.00 8.56 9.61
CA LYS A 95 5.22 7.76 9.78
C LYS A 95 5.41 6.69 8.70
N VAL A 96 4.47 6.56 7.78
CA VAL A 96 4.55 5.58 6.70
C VAL A 96 4.19 6.28 5.39
N PRO A 97 5.03 6.18 4.34
CA PRO A 97 4.68 6.72 3.03
C PRO A 97 3.52 5.93 2.42
N ALA A 98 2.37 6.58 2.32
CA ALA A 98 1.15 6.08 1.69
C ALA A 98 0.97 6.75 0.32
N LEU A 99 1.14 6.03 -0.78
CA LEU A 99 1.07 6.61 -2.11
C LEU A 99 -0.39 6.77 -2.53
N LEU A 100 -0.83 8.02 -2.71
CA LEU A 100 -2.13 8.32 -3.31
C LEU A 100 -2.09 7.88 -4.77
N THR A 101 -3.03 7.02 -5.16
CA THR A 101 -3.14 6.50 -6.53
C THR A 101 -4.48 6.88 -7.14
N ASP A 102 -4.44 7.19 -8.44
CA ASP A 102 -5.61 7.41 -9.28
C ASP A 102 -5.79 6.26 -10.30
N GLU A 103 -4.94 5.22 -10.27
CA GLU A 103 -4.98 4.10 -11.22
C GLU A 103 -6.26 3.28 -11.12
N LEU A 104 -6.69 3.00 -9.89
CA LEU A 104 -7.90 2.24 -9.59
C LEU A 104 -8.66 2.91 -8.45
N GLN A 105 -9.97 2.72 -8.42
CA GLN A 105 -10.79 3.09 -7.27
C GLN A 105 -10.86 1.92 -6.28
N TRP A 106 -11.08 2.20 -5.00
CA TRP A 106 -11.30 1.16 -4.00
C TRP A 106 -12.40 0.20 -4.47
N PRO A 107 -12.18 -1.13 -4.50
CA PRO A 107 -11.14 -1.91 -3.77
C PRO A 107 -9.73 -2.09 -4.37
N LEU A 108 -9.28 -1.30 -5.35
CA LEU A 108 -7.96 -1.39 -6.01
C LEU A 108 -7.63 -2.75 -6.66
N LEU A 109 -8.68 -3.53 -6.94
CA LEU A 109 -8.60 -4.80 -7.62
C LEU A 109 -9.75 -4.84 -8.63
N GLU A 110 -9.41 -5.08 -9.90
CA GLU A 110 -10.37 -5.17 -10.99
C GLU A 110 -10.05 -6.38 -11.85
N LEU A 111 -11.02 -6.90 -12.59
CA LEU A 111 -10.76 -7.91 -13.62
C LEU A 111 -10.89 -7.24 -14.97
N ASN A 112 -9.92 -7.45 -15.86
CA ASN A 112 -10.06 -7.00 -17.24
C ASN A 112 -11.02 -7.92 -18.02
N ALA A 113 -11.32 -7.54 -19.27
CA ALA A 113 -12.23 -8.29 -20.13
C ALA A 113 -11.77 -9.73 -20.41
N ASP A 114 -10.47 -10.00 -20.27
CA ASP A 114 -9.85 -11.31 -20.46
C ASP A 114 -9.80 -12.15 -19.17
N GLY A 115 -10.39 -11.65 -18.08
CA GLY A 115 -10.43 -12.32 -16.78
C GLY A 115 -9.11 -12.26 -16.00
N GLN A 116 -8.16 -11.40 -16.40
CA GLN A 116 -6.92 -11.16 -15.67
C GLN A 116 -7.16 -10.15 -14.55
N LEU A 117 -6.59 -10.44 -13.37
CA LEU A 117 -6.64 -9.52 -12.23
C LEU A 117 -5.70 -8.34 -12.46
N LEU A 118 -6.29 -7.15 -12.51
CA LEU A 118 -5.63 -5.87 -12.38
C LEU A 118 -5.58 -5.48 -10.90
N ARG A 119 -4.46 -4.89 -10.50
CA ARG A 119 -4.26 -4.32 -9.17
C ARG A 119 -3.63 -2.95 -9.28
N ALA A 120 -3.84 -2.12 -8.27
CA ALA A 120 -3.09 -0.89 -8.14
C ALA A 120 -1.63 -1.23 -7.80
N ARG A 121 -0.70 -0.61 -8.50
CA ARG A 121 0.74 -0.79 -8.24
C ARG A 121 1.22 0.18 -7.17
N TYR A 122 2.41 -0.04 -6.63
CA TYR A 122 3.10 0.90 -5.73
C TYR A 122 3.55 2.15 -6.48
N GLN A 123 2.57 2.92 -6.97
CA GLN A 123 2.70 4.08 -7.82
C GLN A 123 1.81 5.18 -7.27
N GLY A 124 2.25 6.43 -7.46
CA GLY A 124 1.50 7.60 -7.07
C GLY A 124 2.33 8.60 -6.29
N VAL A 125 1.66 9.37 -5.43
CA VAL A 125 2.29 10.46 -4.69
C VAL A 125 1.95 10.37 -3.20
N TYR A 126 2.98 10.35 -2.36
CA TYR A 126 2.82 10.59 -0.92
C TYR A 126 3.21 12.04 -0.62
N LYS A 127 2.40 12.79 0.13
CA LYS A 127 2.65 14.21 0.42
C LYS A 127 2.47 14.53 1.90
N VAL A 128 3.46 15.20 2.47
CA VAL A 128 3.44 15.74 3.84
C VAL A 128 3.91 17.19 3.81
N GLY A 129 2.97 18.12 3.91
CA GLY A 129 3.25 19.56 3.80
C GLY A 129 3.86 19.92 2.43
N LEU A 130 5.09 20.42 2.44
CA LEU A 130 5.85 20.82 1.24
C LEU A 130 6.78 19.71 0.71
N LYS A 131 6.78 18.54 1.37
CA LYS A 131 7.57 17.38 1.00
C LYS A 131 6.68 16.35 0.33
N SER A 132 7.19 15.68 -0.69
CA SER A 132 6.49 14.57 -1.33
C SER A 132 7.43 13.53 -1.88
N TYR A 133 6.95 12.30 -1.95
CA TYR A 133 7.54 11.23 -2.73
C TYR A 133 6.66 10.98 -3.94
N ARG A 134 7.29 10.78 -5.10
CA ARG A 134 6.62 10.40 -6.33
C ARG A 134 7.22 9.08 -6.80
N VAL A 135 6.34 8.15 -7.15
CA VAL A 135 6.69 6.88 -7.73
C VAL A 135 5.90 6.71 -9.02
N GLN A 136 6.59 6.41 -10.12
CA GLN A 136 5.99 6.23 -11.44
C GLN A 136 6.65 5.04 -12.12
N ILE A 137 5.86 4.22 -12.81
CA ILE A 137 6.41 3.20 -13.69
C ILE A 137 7.01 3.85 -14.95
N ASP A 138 8.19 3.41 -15.33
CA ASP A 138 8.74 3.60 -16.65
C ASP A 138 8.25 2.46 -17.55
N GLU A 139 7.48 2.79 -18.58
CA GLU A 139 6.88 1.80 -19.49
C GLU A 139 7.93 1.08 -20.35
N GLU A 140 9.10 1.68 -20.59
CA GLU A 140 10.16 1.05 -21.38
C GLU A 140 10.93 0.00 -20.59
N SER A 141 11.31 0.31 -19.35
CA SER A 141 12.07 -0.59 -18.49
C SER A 141 11.21 -1.52 -17.62
N GLY A 142 9.95 -1.13 -17.38
CA GLY A 142 9.07 -1.78 -16.40
C GLY A 142 9.45 -1.52 -14.95
N LEU A 143 10.44 -0.67 -14.69
CA LEU A 143 10.91 -0.31 -13.35
C LEU A 143 10.16 0.91 -12.81
N PHE A 144 10.18 1.08 -11.49
CA PHE A 144 9.61 2.21 -10.81
C PHE A 144 10.68 3.28 -10.58
N THR A 145 10.46 4.45 -11.14
CA THR A 145 11.25 5.65 -10.94
C THR A 145 10.82 6.34 -9.63
N LEU A 146 11.79 6.64 -8.77
CA LEU A 146 11.57 7.19 -7.43
C LEU A 146 12.13 8.61 -7.33
N ALA A 147 11.31 9.55 -6.87
CA ALA A 147 11.75 10.92 -6.62
C ALA A 147 11.26 11.45 -5.27
N TYR A 148 12.13 12.15 -4.56
CA TYR A 148 11.77 12.99 -3.42
C TYR A 148 11.75 14.47 -3.85
N VAL A 149 10.73 15.19 -3.42
CA VAL A 149 10.57 16.62 -3.72
C VAL A 149 10.42 17.39 -2.41
N ASP A 150 11.21 18.45 -2.25
CA ASP A 150 11.12 19.41 -1.16
C ASP A 150 11.10 20.83 -1.73
N ARG A 151 9.91 21.43 -1.77
CA ARG A 151 9.66 22.74 -2.39
C ARG A 151 10.08 22.77 -3.87
N TYR A 152 11.28 23.29 -4.15
CA TYR A 152 11.85 23.46 -5.49
C TYR A 152 13.01 22.49 -5.75
N HIS A 153 13.39 21.70 -4.77
CA HIS A 153 14.44 20.70 -4.90
C HIS A 153 13.84 19.34 -5.20
N THR A 154 14.33 18.69 -6.24
CA THR A 154 13.99 17.31 -6.59
C THR A 154 15.25 16.46 -6.52
N GLU A 155 15.15 15.37 -5.77
CA GLU A 155 16.19 14.38 -5.56
C GLU A 155 15.73 13.06 -6.19
N TYR A 156 16.50 12.57 -7.16
CA TYR A 156 16.28 11.25 -7.74
C TYR A 156 16.80 10.18 -6.77
N LEU A 157 15.94 9.22 -6.41
CA LEU A 157 16.25 8.20 -5.42
C LEU A 157 16.68 6.86 -6.06
N GLY A 158 16.48 6.71 -7.38
CA GLY A 158 16.80 5.50 -8.13
C GLY A 158 15.62 4.92 -8.90
N GLU A 159 15.90 3.79 -9.54
CA GLU A 159 14.93 2.93 -10.22
C GLU A 159 15.03 1.52 -9.63
N ALA A 160 13.89 0.88 -9.41
CA ALA A 160 13.84 -0.47 -8.88
C ALA A 160 12.55 -1.18 -9.26
N ALA A 161 12.50 -2.51 -9.11
CA ALA A 161 11.25 -3.25 -9.14
C ALA A 161 10.35 -2.84 -7.96
N GLU A 162 9.06 -3.17 -8.03
CA GLU A 162 8.03 -2.60 -7.17
C GLU A 162 8.30 -2.78 -5.66
N LYS A 163 8.75 -3.97 -5.26
CA LYS A 163 9.03 -4.32 -3.86
C LYS A 163 10.22 -3.51 -3.34
N GLU A 164 11.30 -3.50 -4.11
CA GLU A 164 12.52 -2.76 -3.80
C GLU A 164 12.25 -1.25 -3.77
N ALA A 165 11.43 -0.74 -4.69
CA ALA A 165 10.99 0.65 -4.73
C ALA A 165 10.26 1.04 -3.43
N CYS A 166 9.35 0.19 -2.95
CA CYS A 166 8.69 0.36 -1.65
C CYS A 166 9.69 0.44 -0.49
N LEU A 167 10.65 -0.49 -0.44
CA LEU A 167 11.68 -0.51 0.61
C LEU A 167 12.64 0.69 0.53
N MET A 168 12.99 1.16 -0.66
CA MET A 168 13.84 2.33 -0.87
C MET A 168 13.17 3.60 -0.37
N ILE A 169 11.90 3.81 -0.72
CA ILE A 169 11.10 4.95 -0.24
C ILE A 169 11.00 4.93 1.28
N TYR A 170 10.65 3.78 1.87
CA TYR A 170 10.56 3.66 3.32
C TYR A 170 11.91 3.91 4.01
N SER A 171 13.00 3.35 3.48
CA SER A 171 14.35 3.50 4.06
C SER A 171 14.82 4.96 4.03
N HIS A 172 14.61 5.66 2.90
CA HIS A 172 14.92 7.07 2.78
C HIS A 172 14.06 7.93 3.72
N PHE A 173 12.76 7.60 3.83
CA PHE A 173 11.83 8.26 4.74
C PHE A 173 12.25 8.11 6.21
N ASP A 174 12.53 6.88 6.66
CA ASP A 174 12.95 6.58 8.03
C ASP A 174 14.32 7.22 8.36
N ALA A 175 15.27 7.19 7.42
CA ALA A 175 16.57 7.86 7.59
C ALA A 175 16.40 9.37 7.84
N ARG A 176 15.48 10.03 7.12
CA ARG A 176 15.18 11.46 7.32
C ARG A 176 14.41 11.73 8.60
N LEU A 177 13.50 10.85 9.02
CA LEU A 177 12.84 10.98 10.34
C LEU A 177 13.83 10.82 11.49
N ARG A 178 14.76 9.87 11.40
CA ARG A 178 15.82 9.68 12.40
C ARG A 178 16.86 10.81 12.38
N GLY A 179 17.06 11.46 11.24
CA GLY A 179 17.83 12.70 11.10
C GLY A 179 17.16 13.92 11.75
N CYS A 180 15.84 13.90 11.94
CA CYS A 180 15.08 14.87 12.74
C CYS A 180 15.23 14.57 14.25
N LYS A 181 16.46 14.50 14.76
CA LYS A 181 16.72 14.62 16.20
C LYS A 181 16.93 16.09 16.54
N MET A 182 15.97 16.66 17.27
CA MET A 182 16.05 17.93 18.01
C MET A 182 16.59 19.15 17.24
N CYS A 183 15.65 19.96 16.75
CA CYS A 183 15.78 21.41 16.82
C CYS A 183 14.71 21.92 17.79
#